data_AF-A0AA50VX72-F1
#
_entry.id   AF-A0AA50VX72-F1
#
_cell.length_a   1.000
_cell.length_b   1.000
_cell.length_c   1.000
_cell.angle_alpha   90.00
_cell.angle_beta   90.00
_cell.angle_gamma   90.00
#
_symmetry.space_group_name_H-M   'P 1'
#
loop_
_entity.id
_entity.type
_entity.pdbx_description
1 polymer ?
#
loop_
_entity_poly.entity_id
_entity_poly.type
_entity_poly.pdbx_seq_one_letter_code
_entity_poly.pdbx_strand_id
1 'polypeptide(L)' 'VHFVSNIDGTHIAEVLKKLNPETALFIIASKTFTTQETITNATSAKNWFL' A
#
# COMPACT_ATOMS: atom_id res chain seq x y z
N VAL A 1 -2.47 9.31 -9.38
CA VAL A 1 -2.15 7.86 -9.30
C VAL A 1 -0.83 7.72 -8.56
N HIS A 2 -0.73 6.78 -7.62
CA HIS A 2 0.47 6.55 -6.81
C HIS A 2 0.89 5.08 -6.97
N PHE A 3 2.20 4.83 -6.98
CA PHE A 3 2.75 3.48 -7.07
C PHE A 3 3.63 3.20 -5.87
N VAL A 4 3.38 2.08 -5.19
CA VAL A 4 4.17 1.62 -4.04
C VAL A 4 4.70 0.23 -4.39
N SER A 5 6.01 0.03 -4.27
CA SER A 5 6.69 -1.22 -4.65
C SER A 5 7.80 -1.62 -3.69
N ASN A 6 8.52 -0.64 -3.13
CA ASN A 6 9.56 -0.86 -2.12
C ASN A 6 8.96 -1.40 -0.82
N ILE A 7 9.62 -2.37 -0.18
CA ILE A 7 9.26 -2.90 1.14
C ILE A 7 9.60 -1.94 2.29
N ASP A 8 10.49 -0.98 2.05
CA ASP A 8 10.76 0.09 3.01
C ASP A 8 9.46 0.86 3.34
N GLY A 9 9.07 0.79 4.62
CA GLY A 9 7.83 1.35 5.13
C GLY A 9 7.73 2.88 4.95
N THR A 10 8.84 3.58 4.75
CA THR A 10 8.82 5.02 4.42
C THR A 10 8.11 5.29 3.10
N HIS A 11 8.24 4.41 2.11
CA HIS A 11 7.63 4.62 0.80
C HIS A 11 6.10 4.66 0.90
N ILE A 12 5.50 3.67 1.55
CA ILE A 12 4.05 3.63 1.71
C ILE A 12 3.57 4.73 2.66
N ALA A 13 4.29 5.01 3.74
CA ALA A 13 3.92 6.06 4.70
C ALA A 13 3.83 7.45 4.05
N GLU A 14 4.80 7.81 3.21
CA GLU A 14 4.80 9.10 2.50
C GLU A 14 3.68 9.23 1.46
N VAL A 15 3.23 8.12 0.88
CA VAL A 15 2.08 8.11 -0.03
C VAL A 15 0.78 8.26 0.77
N LEU A 16 0.59 7.47 1.82
CA LEU A 16 -0.64 7.47 2.64
C LEU A 16 -0.91 8.84 3.29
N LYS A 17 0.14 9.59 3.69
CA LYS A 17 0.01 10.97 4.20
C LYS A 17 -0.72 11.93 3.25
N LYS A 18 -0.78 11.61 1.95
CA LYS A 18 -1.36 12.47 0.91
C LYS A 18 -2.76 12.04 0.49
N LEU A 19 -3.31 10.96 1.07
CA LEU A 19 -4.57 10.35 0.65
C LEU A 19 -5.67 10.56 1.70
N ASN A 20 -6.91 10.69 1.23
CA ASN A 20 -8.09 10.59 2.08
C ASN A 20 -8.62 9.14 2.01
N PRO A 21 -8.79 8.44 3.15
CA PRO A 21 -9.28 7.07 3.16
C PRO A 21 -10.68 6.92 2.52
N GLU A 22 -11.56 7.93 2.63
CA GLU A 22 -12.92 7.87 2.06
C GLU A 22 -12.95 7.88 0.52
N THR A 23 -11.88 8.34 -0.12
CA THR A 23 -11.82 8.51 -1.59
C THR A 23 -10.68 7.74 -2.24
N ALA A 24 -9.91 6.96 -1.46
CA ALA A 24 -8.80 6.17 -1.97
C ALA A 24 -9.23 4.77 -2.40
N LEU A 25 -8.83 4.36 -3.60
CA LEU A 25 -8.92 2.98 -4.08
C LEU A 25 -7.52 2.35 -4.12
N PHE A 26 -7.36 1.20 -3.45
CA PHE A 26 -6.13 0.42 -3.48
C PHE A 26 -6.24 -0.74 -4.46
N ILE A 27 -5.21 -0.93 -5.30
CA ILE A 27 -5.10 -2.07 -6.22
C ILE A 27 -3.82 -2.83 -5.87
N ILE A 28 -3.96 -4.10 -5.51
CA ILE A 28 -2.83 -4.96 -5.13
C ILE A 28 -2.42 -5.81 -6.33
N ALA A 29 -1.26 -5.50 -6.91
CA ALA A 29 -0.72 -6.22 -8.06
C ALA A 29 0.37 -7.20 -7.64
N SER A 30 0.04 -8.49 -7.52
CA SER A 30 1.01 -9.58 -7.33
C SER A 30 0.52 -10.82 -8.05
N LYS A 31 1.37 -11.42 -8.89
CA LYS A 31 1.04 -12.65 -9.63
C LYS A 31 0.74 -13.81 -8.69
N THR A 32 1.52 -13.97 -7.63
CA THR A 32 1.39 -15.08 -6.69
C THR A 32 0.57 -14.72 -5.46
N PHE A 33 0.30 -13.42 -5.24
CA PHE A 33 -0.35 -12.89 -4.04
C PHE A 33 0.36 -13.28 -2.73
N THR A 34 1.65 -13.57 -2.82
CA THR A 34 2.52 -13.98 -1.71
C THR A 34 3.84 -13.21 -1.69
N THR A 35 4.08 -12.32 -2.66
CA THR A 35 5.27 -11.47 -2.73
C THR A 35 5.38 -10.64 -1.45
N GLN A 36 6.47 -10.82 -0.70
CA GLN A 36 6.63 -10.28 0.65
C GLN A 36 6.48 -8.75 0.68
N GLU A 37 7.13 -8.07 -0.27
CA GLU A 37 7.10 -6.62 -0.41
C GLU A 37 5.68 -6.12 -0.68
N THR A 38 4.96 -6.78 -1.58
CA THR A 38 3.58 -6.41 -1.94
C THR A 38 2.60 -6.66 -0.79
N ILE A 39 2.68 -7.80 -0.11
CA ILE A 39 1.77 -8.14 1.00
C ILE A 39 2.03 -7.30 2.24
N THR A 40 3.30 -6.99 2.53
CA THR A 40 3.66 -6.06 3.60
C THR A 40 3.05 -4.68 3.36
N ASN A 41 3.18 -4.15 2.14
CA ASN A 41 2.57 -2.87 1.77
C ASN A 41 1.03 -2.93 1.80
N ALA A 42 0.42 -3.99 1.27
CA ALA A 42 -1.03 -4.17 1.28
C ALA A 42 -1.60 -4.22 2.71
N THR A 43 -0.89 -4.89 3.63
CA THR A 43 -1.28 -4.98 5.04
C THR A 43 -1.17 -3.63 5.73
N SER A 44 -0.09 -2.87 5.48
CA SER A 44 0.07 -1.51 5.98
C SER A 44 -1.03 -0.57 5.47
N ALA A 45 -1.39 -0.63 4.19
CA ALA A 45 -2.50 0.13 3.62
C ALA A 45 -3.84 -0.23 4.27
N LYS A 46 -4.10 -1.53 4.48
CA LYS A 46 -5.31 -2.02 5.16
C LYS A 46 -5.40 -1.51 6.60
N ASN A 47 -4.31 -1.58 7.35
CA ASN A 47 -4.26 -1.11 8.74
C ASN A 47 -4.41 0.41 8.86
N TRP A 48 -4.00 1.17 7.84
CA TRP A 48 -4.22 2.61 7.78
C TRP A 48 -5.66 2.98 7.44
N PHE A 49 -6.34 2.15 6.64
CA PHE A 49 -7.71 2.39 6.18
C PHE A 49 -8.77 2.04 7.23
N LEU A 50 -8.52 1.01 8.06
CA LEU A 50 -9.41 0.54 9.12
C LEU A 50 -9.21 1.32 10.43
#